data_AF-Q9R4K5-F1
#
_entry.id   AF-Q9R4K5-F1
#
_cell.length_a   1.000
_cell.length_b   1.000
_cell.length_c   1.000
_cell.angle_alpha   90.00
_cell.angle_beta   90.00
_cell.angle_gamma   90.00
#
_symmetry.space_group_name_H-M   'P 1'
#
loop_
_entity.id
_entity.type
_entity.pdbx_description
1 polymer ?
#
loop_
_entity_poly.entity_id
_entity_poly.type
_entity_poly.pdbx_seq_one_letter_code
_entity_poly.pdbx_strand_id
1 'polypeptide(L)' 'MWKIWTLYDPRRTLSGLFTFLTVLGLLIHFLLLSTDRFNWLDGAREAHNV' A
#
# COMPACT_ATOMS: atom_id res chain seq x y z
N MET A 1 -22.83 5.66 -22.59
CA MET A 1 -21.47 5.42 -22.09
C MET A 1 -21.33 4.02 -21.47
N TRP A 2 -21.57 2.98 -22.27
CA TRP A 2 -21.53 1.56 -21.84
C TRP A 2 -20.51 0.74 -22.65
N LYS A 3 -20.14 1.23 -23.85
CA LYS A 3 -19.07 0.69 -24.70
C LYS A 3 -17.67 0.69 -24.06
N ILE A 4 -17.44 1.45 -22.99
CA ILE A 4 -16.16 1.40 -22.26
C ILE A 4 -15.97 -0.01 -21.63
N TRP A 5 -17.06 -0.67 -21.25
CA TRP A 5 -17.05 -2.02 -20.68
C TRP A 5 -16.93 -3.15 -21.72
N THR A 6 -17.07 -2.86 -23.02
CA THR A 6 -16.83 -3.85 -24.08
C THR A 6 -15.40 -3.84 -24.62
N LEU A 7 -14.62 -2.78 -24.34
CA LEU A 7 -13.20 -2.68 -24.69
C LEU A 7 -12.28 -3.06 -23.51
N TYR A 8 -12.70 -2.75 -22.28
CA TYR A 8 -11.96 -3.08 -21.07
C TYR A 8 -12.73 -4.11 -20.26
N ASP A 9 -12.16 -5.30 -20.12
CA ASP A 9 -12.70 -6.37 -19.27
C ASP A 9 -12.97 -5.80 -17.85
N PRO A 10 -14.24 -5.70 -17.41
CA PRO A 10 -14.63 -5.02 -16.17
C PRO A 10 -13.80 -5.42 -14.95
N ARG A 11 -13.47 -6.72 -14.92
CA ARG A 11 -12.68 -7.37 -13.89
C ARG A 11 -11.26 -6.80 -13.81
N ARG A 12 -10.59 -6.62 -14.95
CA ARG A 12 -9.22 -6.10 -14.98
C ARG A 12 -9.16 -4.63 -14.57
N THR A 13 -10.14 -3.82 -14.94
CA THR A 13 -10.15 -2.39 -14.61
C THR A 13 -10.41 -2.16 -13.11
N LEU A 14 -11.37 -2.90 -12.54
CA LEU A 14 -11.64 -2.87 -11.09
C LEU A 14 -10.46 -3.41 -10.29
N SER A 15 -9.89 -4.56 -10.69
CA SER A 15 -8.71 -5.11 -10.05
C SER A 15 -7.48 -4.20 -10.20
N GLY A 16 -7.26 -3.61 -11.37
CA GLY A 16 -6.14 -2.71 -11.63
C GLY A 16 -6.18 -1.46 -10.74
N LEU A 17 -7.37 -0.87 -10.57
CA LEU A 17 -7.55 0.25 -9.64
C LEU A 17 -7.27 -0.20 -8.20
N PHE A 18 -7.86 -1.32 -7.78
CA PHE A 18 -7.69 -1.84 -6.42
C PHE A 18 -6.22 -2.16 -6.11
N THR A 19 -5.57 -2.92 -6.98
CA THR A 19 -4.16 -3.28 -6.88
C THR A 19 -3.27 -2.05 -6.89
N PHE A 20 -3.53 -1.06 -7.75
CA PHE A 20 -2.77 0.18 -7.78
C PHE A 20 -2.82 0.93 -6.44
N LEU A 21 -4.03 1.15 -5.89
CA LEU A 21 -4.18 1.81 -4.60
C LEU A 21 -3.57 0.99 -3.45
N THR A 22 -3.74 -0.34 -3.45
CA THR A 22 -3.15 -1.22 -2.43
C THR A 22 -1.62 -1.18 -2.46
N VAL A 23 -1.01 -1.31 -3.64
CA VAL A 23 0.46 -1.28 -3.78
C VAL A 23 1.01 0.08 -3.41
N LEU A 24 0.35 1.17 -3.82
CA LEU A 24 0.75 2.53 -3.44
C LEU A 24 0.67 2.75 -1.92
N GLY A 25 -0.39 2.26 -1.27
CA GLY A 25 -0.55 2.31 0.18
C GLY A 25 0.52 1.51 0.90
N LEU A 26 0.79 0.27 0.46
CA LEU A 26 1.84 -0.57 1.02
C LEU A 26 3.21 0.08 0.87
N LEU A 27 3.55 0.63 -0.30
CA LEU A 27 4.81 1.34 -0.53
C LEU A 27 5.06 2.45 0.50
N ILE A 28 4.02 3.25 0.80
CA ILE A 28 4.11 4.32 1.80
C ILE A 28 4.31 3.73 3.20
N HIS A 29 3.58 2.68 3.57
CA HIS A 29 3.74 2.04 4.88
C HIS A 29 5.15 1.45 5.04
N PHE A 30 5.64 0.73 4.03
CA PHE A 30 6.99 0.17 4.04
C PHE A 30 8.06 1.25 4.09
N LEU A 31 7.85 2.42 3.48
CA LEU A 31 8.77 3.55 3.57
C LEU A 31 8.84 4.14 5.00
N LEU A 32 7.69 4.29 5.67
CA LEU A 32 7.64 4.72 7.07
C LEU A 32 8.26 3.69 8.02
N LEU A 33 8.01 2.41 7.79
CA LEU A 33 8.58 1.31 8.58
C LEU A 33 10.09 1.16 8.35
N SER A 34 10.58 1.46 7.15
CA SER A 34 12.02 1.42 6.84
C SER A 34 12.80 2.60 7.42
N THR A 35 12.13 3.68 7.87
CA THR A 35 12.81 4.83 8.46
C THR A 35 12.86 4.70 9.98
N ASP A 36 14.08 4.58 10.52
CA ASP A 36 14.41 4.37 11.93
C ASP A 36 13.62 5.27 12.91
N ARG A 37 13.32 6.51 12.49
CA ARG A 37 12.59 7.51 13.28
C ARG A 37 11.07 7.31 13.36
N PHE A 38 10.47 6.67 12.37
CA PHE A 38 9.01 6.44 12.30
C PHE A 38 8.65 4.96 12.39
N ASN A 39 9.66 4.09 12.55
CA ASN A 39 9.50 2.67 12.76
C ASN A 39 8.95 2.41 14.17
N TRP A 40 7.63 2.57 14.33
CA TRP A 40 6.95 2.38 15.61
C TRP A 40 7.08 0.94 16.15
N LEU A 41 7.47 -0.01 15.29
CA LEU A 41 7.73 -1.41 15.66
C LEU A 41 9.09 -1.60 16.35
N ASP A 42 10.08 -0.74 16.08
CA ASP A 42 11.45 -0.87 16.64
C ASP A 42 11.68 0.07 17.83
N GLY A 43 10.94 1.18 17.95
CA GLY A 43 10.99 2.06 19.13
C GLY A 43 10.63 1.37 20.45
N ALA A 44 9.85 0.28 20.41
CA ALA A 44 9.58 -0.54 21.60
C ALA A 44 10.78 -1.40 22.02
N ARG A 45 11.71 -1.71 21.10
CA ARG A 45 12.90 -2.53 21.35
C ARG A 45 14.00 -1.74 22.06
N GLU A 46 14.06 -0.44 21.83
CA GLU A 46 15.01 0.46 22.49
C GLU A 46 14.59 0.77 23.94
N ALA A 47 13.28 0.89 24.21
CA ALA A 47 12.75 1.15 25.55
C ALA A 47 12.89 -0.01 26.56
N HIS A 48 13.14 -1.25 26.10
CA HIS A 48 13.33 -2.42 26.96
C HIS A 48 14.81 -2.68 27.33
N ASN A 49 15.76 -1.92 26.77
CA ASN A 49 17.20 -2.07 27.06
C ASN A 49 17.76 -0.99 28.01
N VAL A 50 16.89 -0.28 28.74
CA VAL A 50 17.25 0.67 29.80
C VAL A 50 16.70 0.25 31.16
#